data_AF-A0A9X1X575-F1
#
_entry.id   AF-A0A9X1X575-F1
#
_cell.length_a   1.000
_cell.length_b   1.000
_cell.length_c   1.000
_cell.angle_alpha   90.00
_cell.angle_beta   90.00
_cell.angle_gamma   90.00
#
_symmetry.space_group_name_H-M   'P 1'
#
loop_
_entity.id
_entity.type
_entity.pdbx_description
1 polymer ?
#
loop_
_entity_poly.entity_id
_entity_poly.type
_entity_poly.pdbx_seq_one_letter_code
_entity_poly.pdbx_strand_id
1 'polypeptide(L)'
;MKKVFGYILSPIHYIAFGLLLGIFQPIQWICYRAFGYRAHKYSVDILNSLLTATYYLLGNRVSFVNKQNLPTNRSIIFVANHQSMYDIPPLIWKLAPWHAKFISKIELTKGIPSISYNLKVGGGANIDRKDPRQSITELMKLGQRMKENVWSTVIFPEGTRSKDGNVRAFQSAGIATILKKCPDALIVPIAIENAWKMVQYGTFPLSTFEHLKFTVLPAIEVNKRPADEVVKEAEAEIKKFLGQDLDPL
;
A
#
# COMPACT_ATOMS: atom_id res chain seq x y z
N MET A 1 -9.61 -17.16 -22.38
CA MET A 1 -9.04 -16.04 -23.17
C MET A 1 -8.06 -15.18 -22.39
N LYS A 2 -8.43 -14.61 -21.23
CA LYS A 2 -7.53 -13.73 -20.43
C LYS A 2 -6.13 -14.30 -20.16
N LYS A 3 -6.04 -15.58 -19.77
CA LYS A 3 -4.76 -16.27 -19.54
C LYS A 3 -3.87 -16.36 -20.79
N VAL A 4 -4.48 -16.58 -21.95
CA VAL A 4 -3.76 -16.70 -23.24
C VAL A 4 -3.14 -15.35 -23.62
N PHE A 5 -3.93 -14.27 -23.59
CA PHE A 5 -3.39 -12.91 -23.78
C PHE A 5 -2.33 -12.57 -22.73
N GLY A 6 -2.49 -13.08 -21.50
CA GLY A 6 -1.51 -12.96 -20.44
C GLY A 6 -0.11 -13.45 -20.84
N TYR A 7 0.02 -14.59 -21.53
CA TYR A 7 1.32 -15.07 -22.00
C TYR A 7 2.02 -14.11 -22.97
N ILE A 8 1.24 -13.35 -23.75
CA ILE A 8 1.75 -12.41 -24.75
C ILE A 8 2.06 -11.05 -24.12
N LEU A 9 1.16 -10.53 -23.27
CA LEU A 9 1.24 -9.19 -22.72
C LEU A 9 2.07 -9.09 -21.43
N SER A 10 2.19 -10.18 -20.65
CA SER A 10 2.99 -10.17 -19.42
C SER A 10 4.46 -9.87 -19.64
N PRO A 11 5.15 -10.45 -20.64
CA PRO A 11 6.54 -10.08 -20.93
C PRO A 11 6.71 -8.59 -21.22
N ILE A 12 5.80 -7.99 -22.00
CA ILE A 12 5.82 -6.56 -22.32
C ILE A 12 5.64 -5.72 -21.06
N HIS A 13 4.66 -6.07 -20.22
CA HIS A 13 4.44 -5.44 -18.92
C HIS A 13 5.68 -5.55 -18.03
N TYR A 14 6.28 -6.74 -17.89
CA TYR A 14 7.44 -6.95 -17.02
C TYR A 14 8.69 -6.20 -17.48
N ILE A 15 8.93 -6.15 -18.80
CA ILE A 15 10.03 -5.37 -19.36
C ILE A 15 9.81 -3.88 -19.07
N ALA A 16 8.62 -3.35 -19.34
CA ALA A 16 8.30 -1.94 -19.06
C ALA A 16 8.42 -1.62 -17.56
N PHE A 17 7.86 -2.46 -16.69
CA PHE A 17 7.92 -2.30 -15.24
C PHE A 17 9.36 -2.35 -14.73
N GLY A 18 10.15 -3.32 -15.18
CA GLY A 18 11.56 -3.49 -14.81
C GLY A 18 12.45 -2.35 -15.31
N LEU A 19 12.24 -1.88 -16.55
CA LEU A 19 12.96 -0.73 -17.11
C LEU A 19 12.69 0.54 -16.31
N LEU A 20 11.43 0.79 -15.94
CA LEU A 20 11.09 1.93 -15.08
C LEU A 20 11.81 1.85 -13.72
N LEU A 21 11.84 0.68 -13.08
CA LEU A 21 12.60 0.50 -11.84
C LEU A 21 14.10 0.76 -12.02
N GLY A 22 14.69 0.30 -13.13
CA GLY A 22 16.08 0.50 -13.47
C GLY A 22 16.43 1.97 -13.75
N ILE A 23 15.61 2.66 -14.54
CA ILE A 23 15.77 4.09 -14.90
C ILE A 23 15.60 4.98 -13.68
N PHE A 24 14.59 4.71 -12.83
CA PHE A 24 14.35 5.53 -11.66
C PHE A 24 15.33 5.28 -10.51
N GLN A 25 16.14 4.22 -10.54
CA GLN A 25 17.13 3.96 -9.51
C GLN A 25 18.18 5.09 -9.42
N PRO A 26 18.90 5.46 -10.49
CA PRO A 26 19.80 6.60 -10.47
C PRO A 26 19.06 7.93 -10.27
N ILE A 27 17.86 8.11 -10.84
CA ILE A 27 17.06 9.33 -10.64
C ILE A 27 16.77 9.54 -9.16
N GLN A 28 16.24 8.53 -8.47
CA GLN A 28 15.95 8.61 -7.04
C GLN A 28 17.21 8.89 -6.21
N TRP A 29 18.34 8.26 -6.57
CA TRP A 29 19.61 8.48 -5.89
C TRP A 29 20.09 9.93 -6.05
N ILE A 30 20.05 10.49 -7.27
CA ILE A 30 20.40 11.89 -7.54
C ILE A 30 19.43 12.81 -6.80
N CYS A 31 18.12 12.60 -6.92
CA CYS A 31 17.09 13.38 -6.24
C CYS A 31 17.34 13.45 -4.73
N TYR A 32 17.61 12.32 -4.09
CA TYR A 32 17.87 12.29 -2.65
C TYR A 32 19.20 12.95 -2.26
N ARG A 33 20.29 12.65 -2.98
CA ARG A 33 21.63 13.11 -2.62
C ARG A 33 21.89 14.57 -2.95
N ALA A 34 21.40 15.05 -4.10
CA ALA A 34 21.65 16.41 -4.58
C ALA A 34 20.55 17.40 -4.19
N PHE A 35 19.28 16.96 -4.10
CA PHE A 35 18.12 17.84 -3.90
C PHE A 35 17.30 17.51 -2.65
N GLY A 36 17.72 16.50 -1.89
CA GLY A 36 17.11 16.11 -0.63
C GLY A 36 15.82 15.30 -0.74
N TYR A 37 15.20 15.09 0.42
CA TYR A 37 14.08 14.16 0.59
C TYR A 37 12.83 14.50 -0.24
N ARG A 38 12.50 15.80 -0.39
CA ARG A 38 11.29 16.21 -1.14
C ARG A 38 11.40 15.83 -2.61
N ALA A 39 12.55 16.09 -3.24
CA ALA A 39 12.81 15.68 -4.62
C ALA A 39 12.76 14.15 -4.78
N HIS A 40 13.35 13.42 -3.82
CA HIS A 40 13.26 11.95 -3.80
C HIS A 40 11.81 11.48 -3.76
N LYS A 41 10.98 12.03 -2.86
CA LYS A 41 9.55 11.70 -2.78
C LYS A 41 8.83 11.95 -4.10
N TYR A 42 9.02 13.10 -4.75
CA TYR A 42 8.40 13.37 -6.05
C TYR A 42 8.83 12.36 -7.11
N SER A 43 10.11 11.98 -7.17
CA SER A 43 10.56 10.94 -8.11
C SER A 43 9.90 9.58 -7.83
N VAL A 44 9.68 9.22 -6.56
CA VAL A 44 8.96 8.00 -6.17
C VAL A 44 7.49 8.06 -6.58
N ASP A 45 6.84 9.20 -6.43
CA ASP A 45 5.43 9.37 -6.82
C ASP A 45 5.26 9.23 -8.34
N ILE A 46 6.12 9.89 -9.11
CA ILE A 46 6.14 9.79 -10.58
C ILE A 46 6.41 8.34 -11.00
N LEU A 47 7.41 7.68 -10.40
CA LEU A 47 7.67 6.27 -10.67
C LEU A 47 6.41 5.43 -10.46
N ASN A 48 5.72 5.57 -9.33
CA ASN A 48 4.56 4.74 -9.02
C ASN A 48 3.35 5.05 -9.92
N SER A 49 3.21 6.30 -10.39
CA SER A 49 2.27 6.66 -11.46
C SER A 49 2.58 5.88 -12.75
N LEU A 50 3.84 5.87 -13.19
CA LEU A 50 4.27 5.16 -14.40
C LEU A 50 4.17 3.64 -14.24
N LEU A 51 4.56 3.08 -13.08
CA LEU A 51 4.39 1.66 -12.78
C LEU A 51 2.92 1.27 -12.84
N THR A 52 2.02 2.10 -12.32
CA THR A 52 0.56 1.89 -12.47
C THR A 52 0.13 1.94 -13.94
N ALA A 53 0.69 2.86 -14.73
CA ALA A 53 0.37 2.96 -16.16
C ALA A 53 0.77 1.71 -16.94
N THR A 54 1.80 0.96 -16.52
CA THR A 54 2.14 -0.32 -17.17
C THR A 54 1.04 -1.37 -17.06
N TYR A 55 0.03 -1.19 -16.20
CA TYR A 55 -1.08 -2.13 -16.06
C TYR A 55 -1.97 -2.07 -17.31
N TYR A 56 -2.03 -0.92 -17.99
CA TYR A 56 -2.76 -0.76 -19.25
C TYR A 56 -2.15 -1.58 -20.40
N LEU A 57 -0.85 -1.95 -20.32
CA LEU A 57 -0.23 -2.87 -21.29
C LEU A 57 -0.84 -4.28 -21.23
N LEU A 58 -1.46 -4.64 -20.11
CA LEU A 58 -2.22 -5.88 -19.94
C LEU A 58 -3.71 -5.69 -20.26
N GLY A 59 -4.10 -4.50 -20.72
CA GLY A 59 -5.50 -4.08 -20.80
C GLY A 59 -6.18 -3.91 -19.44
N ASN A 60 -5.41 -3.95 -18.33
CA ASN A 60 -5.97 -3.79 -16.99
C ASN A 60 -6.24 -2.31 -16.72
N ARG A 61 -7.35 -2.03 -16.03
CA ARG A 61 -7.76 -0.66 -15.65
C ARG A 61 -7.63 -0.48 -14.15
N VAL A 62 -7.31 0.73 -13.73
CA VAL A 62 -7.22 1.11 -12.31
C VAL A 62 -8.17 2.29 -12.05
N SER A 63 -9.09 2.10 -11.10
CA SER A 63 -9.94 3.18 -10.59
C SER A 63 -9.65 3.43 -9.13
N PHE A 64 -9.46 4.70 -8.77
CA PHE A 64 -9.30 5.13 -7.39
C PHE A 64 -10.40 6.14 -7.07
N VAL A 65 -11.33 5.76 -6.21
CA VAL A 65 -12.51 6.54 -5.84
C VAL A 65 -12.32 7.04 -4.42
N ASN A 66 -12.18 8.36 -4.27
CA ASN A 66 -12.20 9.02 -2.96
C ASN A 66 -13.25 10.14 -2.99
N LYS A 67 -14.33 9.95 -2.24
CA LYS A 67 -15.39 10.95 -2.04
C LYS A 67 -15.30 11.62 -0.66
N GLN A 68 -14.27 11.29 0.11
CA GLN A 68 -14.08 11.79 1.47
C GLN A 68 -13.27 13.10 1.44
N ASN A 69 -13.64 14.04 2.32
CA ASN A 69 -12.85 15.24 2.55
C ASN A 69 -11.78 14.97 3.62
N LEU A 70 -10.70 14.29 3.23
CA LEU A 70 -9.65 13.88 4.17
C LEU A 70 -8.71 15.05 4.52
N PRO A 71 -8.39 15.25 5.81
CA PRO A 71 -7.50 16.34 6.23
C PRO A 71 -6.07 16.12 5.74
N THR A 72 -5.37 17.19 5.36
CA THR A 72 -3.93 17.17 5.02
C THR A 72 -3.04 17.69 6.15
N ASN A 73 -3.64 18.29 7.18
CA ASN A 73 -3.00 18.80 8.39
C ASN A 73 -3.07 17.81 9.57
N ARG A 74 -3.45 16.55 9.31
CA ARG A 74 -3.57 15.49 10.31
C ARG A 74 -3.08 14.17 9.72
N SER A 75 -2.28 13.44 10.48
CA SER A 75 -1.78 12.12 10.08
C SER A 75 -2.93 11.12 9.92
N ILE A 76 -2.82 10.26 8.90
CA ILE A 76 -3.81 9.22 8.60
C ILE A 76 -3.15 7.84 8.63
N ILE A 77 -3.81 6.86 9.22
CA ILE A 77 -3.50 5.44 9.03
C ILE A 77 -4.56 4.89 8.06
N PHE A 78 -4.16 4.75 6.81
CA PHE A 78 -4.95 4.07 5.79
C PHE A 78 -4.90 2.57 6.05
N VAL A 79 -6.07 1.98 6.28
CA VAL A 79 -6.23 0.55 6.53
C VAL A 79 -6.83 -0.08 5.29
N ALA A 80 -6.15 -1.05 4.68
CA ALA A 80 -6.65 -1.69 3.47
C ALA A 80 -6.58 -3.21 3.55
N ASN A 81 -7.51 -3.89 2.88
CA ASN A 81 -7.31 -5.30 2.54
C ASN A 81 -6.17 -5.44 1.52
N HIS A 82 -5.51 -6.59 1.45
CA HIS A 82 -4.34 -6.80 0.61
C HIS A 82 -4.53 -7.99 -0.32
N GLN A 83 -4.41 -7.77 -1.62
CA GLN A 83 -4.74 -8.75 -2.64
C GLN A 83 -3.56 -9.06 -3.57
N SER A 84 -2.64 -8.10 -3.78
CA SER A 84 -1.53 -8.30 -4.70
C SER A 84 -0.36 -7.34 -4.44
N MET A 85 0.79 -7.57 -5.09
CA MET A 85 1.85 -6.54 -5.12
C MET A 85 1.47 -5.31 -5.96
N TYR A 86 0.47 -5.46 -6.84
CA TYR A 86 -0.05 -4.42 -7.72
C TYR A 86 -1.04 -3.48 -7.00
N ASP A 87 -1.30 -3.71 -5.72
CA ASP A 87 -1.99 -2.77 -4.84
C ASP A 87 -1.11 -1.53 -4.58
N ILE A 88 0.22 -1.74 -4.54
CA ILE A 88 1.17 -0.77 -3.97
C ILE A 88 1.35 0.48 -4.87
N PRO A 89 1.65 0.37 -6.18
CA PRO A 89 1.88 1.56 -7.00
C PRO A 89 0.66 2.51 -7.10
N PRO A 90 -0.58 2.01 -7.31
CA PRO A 90 -1.76 2.87 -7.27
C PRO A 90 -1.94 3.59 -5.94
N LEU A 91 -1.73 2.90 -4.81
CA LEU A 91 -1.85 3.49 -3.48
C LEU A 91 -0.79 4.55 -3.22
N ILE A 92 0.49 4.29 -3.57
CA ILE A 92 1.57 5.29 -3.42
C ILE A 92 1.23 6.55 -4.20
N TRP A 93 0.83 6.40 -5.46
CA TRP A 93 0.52 7.54 -6.33
C TRP A 93 -0.71 8.31 -5.85
N LYS A 94 -1.81 7.62 -5.56
CA LYS A 94 -3.09 8.26 -5.23
C LYS A 94 -3.13 8.84 -3.82
N LEU A 95 -2.34 8.30 -2.90
CA LEU A 95 -2.21 8.82 -1.54
C LEU A 95 -1.02 9.77 -1.35
N ALA A 96 -0.35 10.16 -2.45
CA ALA A 96 0.76 11.11 -2.41
C ALA A 96 0.44 12.44 -1.68
N PRO A 97 -0.77 13.03 -1.79
CA PRO A 97 -1.13 14.26 -1.07
C PRO A 97 -1.08 14.16 0.46
N TRP A 98 -1.29 12.96 1.02
CA TRP A 98 -1.22 12.69 2.47
C TRP A 98 0.13 12.11 2.90
N HIS A 99 1.11 12.09 1.98
CA HIS A 99 2.47 11.62 2.20
C HIS A 99 2.54 10.21 2.80
N ALA A 100 1.69 9.31 2.30
CA ALA A 100 1.53 7.97 2.87
C ALA A 100 2.81 7.11 2.76
N LYS A 101 3.25 6.56 3.88
CA LYS A 101 4.37 5.61 4.02
C LYS A 101 3.88 4.17 4.15
N PHE A 102 4.74 3.22 3.82
CA PHE A 102 4.37 1.81 3.83
C PHE A 102 5.17 1.04 4.89
N ILE A 103 4.55 -0.01 5.40
CA ILE A 103 5.19 -1.03 6.21
C ILE A 103 5.59 -2.18 5.28
N SER A 104 6.89 -2.48 5.21
CA SER A 104 7.47 -3.44 4.28
C SER A 104 8.29 -4.50 5.00
N LYS A 105 8.44 -5.66 4.38
CA LYS A 105 9.38 -6.69 4.82
C LYS A 105 10.81 -6.19 4.69
N ILE A 106 11.64 -6.36 5.71
CA ILE A 106 13.03 -5.90 5.72
C ILE A 106 13.87 -6.51 4.58
N GLU A 107 13.53 -7.71 4.12
CA GLU A 107 14.18 -8.39 3.00
C GLU A 107 14.04 -7.62 1.68
N LEU A 108 12.95 -6.87 1.49
CA LEU A 108 12.73 -6.04 0.30
C LEU A 108 13.66 -4.83 0.23
N THR A 109 14.36 -4.52 1.31
CA THR A 109 15.39 -3.47 1.32
C THR A 109 16.65 -3.87 0.55
N LYS A 110 16.72 -5.08 -0.03
CA LYS A 110 17.91 -5.55 -0.76
C LYS A 110 17.52 -6.06 -2.15
N GLY A 111 18.28 -5.62 -3.16
CA GLY A 111 18.30 -6.24 -4.50
C GLY A 111 17.23 -5.79 -5.49
N ILE A 112 16.24 -4.98 -5.11
CA ILE A 112 15.18 -4.53 -6.02
C ILE A 112 15.43 -3.07 -6.43
N PRO A 113 15.78 -2.79 -7.71
CA PRO A 113 16.01 -1.43 -8.18
C PRO A 113 14.83 -0.51 -7.87
N SER A 114 15.13 0.74 -7.54
CA SER A 114 14.21 1.79 -7.06
C SER A 114 13.49 1.48 -5.74
N ILE A 115 12.93 0.28 -5.59
CA ILE A 115 12.15 -0.15 -4.43
C ILE A 115 13.05 -0.26 -3.20
N SER A 116 14.12 -1.05 -3.25
CA SER A 116 15.02 -1.24 -2.11
C SER A 116 15.67 0.07 -1.65
N TYR A 117 15.97 0.98 -2.58
CA TYR A 117 16.50 2.29 -2.25
C TYR A 117 15.45 3.14 -1.52
N ASN A 118 14.24 3.26 -2.08
CA ASN A 118 13.13 3.97 -1.44
C ASN A 118 12.79 3.38 -0.06
N LEU A 119 12.81 2.06 0.11
CA LEU A 119 12.54 1.45 1.42
C LEU A 119 13.58 1.85 2.48
N LYS A 120 14.84 2.08 2.10
CA LYS A 120 15.90 2.52 3.04
C LYS A 120 15.79 3.99 3.43
N VAL A 121 15.45 4.87 2.48
CA VAL A 121 15.53 6.33 2.68
C VAL A 121 14.17 7.04 2.70
N GLY A 122 13.09 6.36 2.31
CA GLY A 122 11.77 6.95 2.06
C GLY A 122 10.93 7.19 3.31
N GLY A 123 11.36 6.69 4.47
CA GLY A 123 10.74 7.00 5.77
C GLY A 123 9.64 6.03 6.23
N GLY A 124 9.48 4.87 5.59
CA GLY A 124 8.58 3.79 6.02
C GLY A 124 9.13 2.97 7.20
N ALA A 125 8.43 1.88 7.53
CA ALA A 125 8.88 0.89 8.51
C ALA A 125 9.27 -0.42 7.82
N ASN A 126 10.52 -0.86 7.99
CA ASN A 126 10.98 -2.13 7.46
C ASN A 126 11.01 -3.18 8.57
N ILE A 127 10.02 -4.07 8.58
CA ILE A 127 9.80 -5.05 9.65
C ILE A 127 10.48 -6.38 9.35
N ASP A 128 11.15 -6.92 10.36
CA ASP A 128 11.55 -8.32 10.41
C ASP A 128 10.45 -9.13 11.09
N ARG A 129 9.80 -10.02 10.33
CA ARG A 129 8.71 -10.86 10.85
C ARG A 129 9.20 -11.93 11.83
N LYS A 130 10.51 -12.19 11.89
CA LYS A 130 11.14 -13.11 12.83
C LYS A 130 11.57 -12.42 14.12
N ASP A 131 11.58 -11.08 14.15
CA ASP A 131 11.92 -10.29 15.33
C ASP A 131 10.79 -9.29 15.69
N PRO A 132 9.88 -9.69 16.59
CA PRO A 132 8.80 -8.82 17.07
C PRO A 132 9.30 -7.53 17.74
N ARG A 133 10.48 -7.54 18.41
CA ARG A 133 11.02 -6.35 19.09
C ARG A 133 11.50 -5.32 18.07
N GLN A 134 12.18 -5.77 17.02
CA GLN A 134 12.56 -4.92 15.90
C GLN A 134 11.33 -4.34 15.21
N SER A 135 10.30 -5.17 14.96
CA SER A 135 9.05 -4.73 14.34
C SER A 135 8.35 -3.63 15.15
N ILE A 136 8.20 -3.82 16.47
CA ILE A 136 7.62 -2.82 17.38
C ILE A 136 8.44 -1.52 17.34
N THR A 137 9.77 -1.63 17.36
CA THR A 137 10.67 -0.46 17.31
C THR A 137 10.48 0.35 16.03
N GLU A 138 10.42 -0.30 14.86
CA GLU A 138 10.23 0.40 13.59
C GLU A 138 8.83 1.03 13.46
N LEU A 139 7.80 0.37 13.99
CA LEU A 139 6.45 0.93 14.03
C LEU A 139 6.36 2.15 14.97
N MET A 140 7.04 2.12 16.12
CA MET A 140 7.15 3.30 16.99
C MET A 140 7.87 4.46 16.28
N LYS A 141 8.98 4.19 15.58
CA LYS A 141 9.69 5.21 14.79
C LYS A 141 8.82 5.76 13.66
N LEU A 142 8.03 4.92 13.01
CA LEU A 142 7.07 5.36 12.01
C LEU A 142 6.01 6.28 12.62
N GLY A 143 5.37 5.87 13.73
CA GLY A 143 4.39 6.71 14.42
C GLY A 143 4.97 8.05 14.90
N GLN A 144 6.22 8.07 15.37
CA GLN A 144 6.91 9.30 15.73
C GLN A 144 7.08 10.23 14.51
N ARG A 145 7.59 9.70 13.39
CA ARG A 145 7.76 10.46 12.14
C ARG A 145 6.42 10.96 11.58
N MET A 146 5.36 10.16 11.70
CA MET A 146 4.00 10.55 11.34
C MET A 146 3.58 11.79 12.12
N LYS A 147 3.75 11.79 13.44
CA LYS A 147 3.41 12.93 14.30
C LYS A 147 4.25 14.17 14.00
N GLU A 148 5.56 14.02 13.87
CA GLU A 148 6.48 15.15 13.66
C GLU A 148 6.30 15.85 12.32
N ASN A 149 6.01 15.09 11.27
CA ASN A 149 5.99 15.60 9.90
C ASN A 149 4.58 15.65 9.29
N VAL A 150 3.55 15.31 10.06
CA VAL A 150 2.17 15.13 9.57
C VAL A 150 2.12 14.15 8.39
N TRP A 151 2.86 13.04 8.51
CA TRP A 151 2.84 11.98 7.51
C TRP A 151 1.74 10.98 7.80
N SER A 152 1.26 10.32 6.75
CA SER A 152 0.33 9.20 6.84
C SER A 152 1.03 7.87 6.61
N THR A 153 0.33 6.77 6.85
CA THR A 153 0.82 5.43 6.49
C THR A 153 -0.29 4.55 5.92
N VAL A 154 0.07 3.61 5.06
CA VAL A 154 -0.78 2.49 4.66
C VAL A 154 -0.34 1.25 5.41
N ILE A 155 -1.30 0.56 6.00
CA ILE A 155 -1.12 -0.74 6.62
C ILE A 155 -2.12 -1.74 6.05
N PHE A 156 -1.65 -2.97 5.87
CA PHE A 156 -2.43 -4.13 5.47
C PHE A 156 -2.55 -5.10 6.65
N PRO A 157 -3.59 -4.98 7.49
CA PRO A 157 -3.62 -5.68 8.78
C PRO A 157 -3.85 -7.19 8.67
N GLU A 158 -4.20 -7.71 7.49
CA GLU A 158 -4.26 -9.15 7.20
C GLU A 158 -2.89 -9.83 7.32
N GLY A 159 -1.79 -9.06 7.27
CA GLY A 159 -0.40 -9.54 7.35
C GLY A 159 0.09 -10.33 6.13
N THR A 160 -0.82 -10.72 5.24
CA THR A 160 -0.59 -11.51 4.03
C THR A 160 -1.57 -11.11 2.92
N ARG A 161 -1.25 -11.44 1.67
CA ARG A 161 -2.14 -11.20 0.54
C ARG A 161 -3.22 -12.28 0.48
N SER A 162 -4.46 -11.86 0.29
CA SER A 162 -5.58 -12.70 -0.11
C SER A 162 -5.33 -13.26 -1.52
N LYS A 163 -5.65 -14.54 -1.73
CA LYS A 163 -5.45 -15.24 -3.03
C LYS A 163 -6.73 -15.31 -3.86
N ASP A 164 -7.86 -15.09 -3.22
CA ASP A 164 -9.22 -15.24 -3.73
C ASP A 164 -10.03 -13.93 -3.60
N GLY A 165 -9.45 -12.91 -2.98
CA GLY A 165 -10.08 -11.61 -2.76
C GLY A 165 -10.88 -11.50 -1.47
N ASN A 166 -11.02 -12.59 -0.72
CA ASN A 166 -11.69 -12.61 0.58
C ASN A 166 -10.82 -11.91 1.63
N VAL A 167 -11.43 -11.03 2.41
CA VAL A 167 -10.78 -10.26 3.48
C VAL A 167 -10.62 -11.13 4.72
N ARG A 168 -9.38 -11.27 5.19
CA ARG A 168 -9.06 -11.98 6.44
C ARG A 168 -9.23 -11.07 7.65
N ALA A 169 -9.24 -11.69 8.83
CA ALA A 169 -9.24 -10.97 10.10
C ALA A 169 -8.04 -10.00 10.20
N PHE A 170 -8.32 -8.78 10.63
CA PHE A 170 -7.34 -7.72 10.77
C PHE A 170 -6.61 -7.81 12.11
N GLN A 171 -5.28 -7.68 12.06
CA GLN A 171 -4.43 -7.63 13.24
C GLN A 171 -4.26 -6.19 13.73
N SER A 172 -4.67 -5.89 14.96
CA SER A 172 -4.66 -4.54 15.53
C SER A 172 -3.30 -4.11 16.11
N ALA A 173 -2.41 -5.04 16.45
CA ALA A 173 -1.18 -4.77 17.20
C ALA A 173 -0.26 -3.73 16.52
N GLY A 174 -0.14 -3.79 15.19
CA GLY A 174 0.66 -2.84 14.42
C GLY A 174 0.12 -1.41 14.51
N ILE A 175 -1.20 -1.26 14.35
CA ILE A 175 -1.92 0.02 14.42
C ILE A 175 -1.85 0.57 15.85
N ALA A 176 -2.08 -0.28 16.86
CA ALA A 176 -1.94 0.08 18.26
C ALA A 176 -0.54 0.63 18.58
N THR A 177 0.51 0.04 18.01
CA THR A 177 1.90 0.50 18.22
C THR A 177 2.16 1.87 17.61
N ILE A 178 1.62 2.14 16.41
CA ILE A 178 1.71 3.46 15.76
C ILE A 178 0.95 4.51 16.59
N LEU A 179 -0.27 4.20 17.02
CA LEU A 179 -1.12 5.10 17.80
C LEU A 179 -0.51 5.50 19.15
N LYS A 180 0.37 4.69 19.75
CA LYS A 180 1.13 5.09 20.95
C LYS A 180 1.99 6.34 20.72
N LYS A 181 2.45 6.58 19.49
CA LYS A 181 3.27 7.74 19.13
C LYS A 181 2.49 8.81 18.35
N CYS A 182 1.44 8.41 17.64
CA CYS A 182 0.56 9.30 16.89
C CYS A 182 -0.91 9.05 17.29
N PRO A 183 -1.32 9.38 18.53
CA PRO A 183 -2.65 9.04 19.06
C PRO A 183 -3.78 9.78 18.35
N ASP A 184 -3.48 10.95 17.78
CA ASP A 184 -4.44 11.77 17.07
C ASP A 184 -4.61 11.34 15.61
N ALA A 185 -3.97 10.27 15.14
CA ALA A 185 -4.10 9.82 13.76
C ALA A 185 -5.55 9.39 13.45
N LEU A 186 -6.02 9.73 12.25
CA LEU A 186 -7.32 9.30 11.73
C LEU A 186 -7.18 7.90 11.11
N ILE A 187 -8.16 7.01 11.32
CA ILE A 187 -8.20 5.73 10.59
C ILE A 187 -9.05 5.91 9.33
N VAL A 188 -8.54 5.52 8.17
CA VAL A 188 -9.29 5.61 6.91
C VAL A 188 -9.26 4.26 6.19
N PRO A 189 -10.39 3.53 6.14
CA PRO A 189 -10.44 2.26 5.43
C PRO A 189 -10.40 2.45 3.90
N ILE A 190 -9.72 1.56 3.20
CA ILE A 190 -9.71 1.47 1.74
C ILE A 190 -10.06 0.05 1.32
N ALA A 191 -11.16 -0.11 0.60
CA ALA A 191 -11.55 -1.38 0.01
C ALA A 191 -10.88 -1.55 -1.36
N ILE A 192 -10.17 -2.66 -1.54
CA ILE A 192 -9.50 -3.07 -2.78
C ILE A 192 -10.26 -4.23 -3.40
N GLU A 193 -10.67 -4.06 -4.66
CA GLU A 193 -11.36 -5.06 -5.46
C GLU A 193 -10.49 -5.53 -6.62
N ASN A 194 -10.59 -6.84 -6.92
CA ASN A 194 -10.05 -7.50 -8.12
C ASN A 194 -8.52 -7.47 -8.31
N ALA A 195 -7.74 -6.88 -7.42
CA ALA A 195 -6.28 -6.84 -7.60
C ALA A 195 -5.64 -8.24 -7.54
N TRP A 196 -6.24 -9.16 -6.79
CA TRP A 196 -5.84 -10.57 -6.77
C TRP A 196 -6.02 -11.25 -8.14
N LYS A 197 -7.00 -10.82 -8.95
CA LYS A 197 -7.28 -11.40 -10.26
C LYS A 197 -6.11 -11.20 -11.23
N MET A 198 -5.37 -10.10 -11.09
CA MET A 198 -4.19 -9.84 -11.92
C MET A 198 -3.11 -10.92 -11.73
N VAL A 199 -3.02 -11.52 -10.54
CA VAL A 199 -2.03 -12.55 -10.17
C VAL A 199 -2.66 -13.93 -9.93
N GLN A 200 -3.90 -14.16 -10.37
CA GLN A 200 -4.64 -15.40 -10.09
C GLN A 200 -3.98 -16.66 -10.66
N TYR A 201 -3.09 -16.52 -11.65
CA TYR A 201 -2.32 -17.63 -12.24
C TYR A 201 -0.89 -17.73 -11.67
N GLY A 202 -0.59 -17.03 -10.58
CA GLY A 202 0.76 -16.91 -10.02
C GLY A 202 1.52 -15.70 -10.58
N THR A 203 2.85 -15.80 -10.61
CA THR A 203 3.73 -14.74 -11.13
C THR A 203 3.87 -14.74 -12.64
N PHE A 204 3.43 -15.78 -13.34
CA PHE A 204 3.39 -15.79 -14.81
C PHE A 204 2.42 -16.87 -15.33
N PRO A 205 1.56 -16.54 -16.33
CA PRO A 205 1.30 -15.20 -16.84
C PRO A 205 0.41 -14.39 -15.88
N LEU A 206 0.42 -13.07 -16.01
CA LEU A 206 -0.59 -12.21 -15.37
C LEU A 206 -1.93 -12.30 -16.11
N SER A 207 -3.03 -12.08 -15.38
CA SER A 207 -4.34 -11.91 -16.02
C SER A 207 -4.46 -10.54 -16.69
N THR A 208 -5.24 -10.51 -17.77
CA THR A 208 -5.46 -9.35 -18.64
C THR A 208 -6.91 -8.89 -18.58
N PHE A 209 -7.14 -7.62 -18.94
CA PHE A 209 -8.45 -6.98 -18.95
C PHE A 209 -9.19 -7.02 -17.58
N GLU A 210 -8.44 -6.99 -16.49
CA GLU A 210 -8.98 -6.86 -15.14
C GLU A 210 -9.24 -5.39 -14.79
N HIS A 211 -10.18 -5.15 -13.86
CA HIS A 211 -10.47 -3.82 -13.35
C HIS A 211 -10.20 -3.76 -11.85
N LEU A 212 -9.03 -3.23 -11.50
CA LEU A 212 -8.63 -3.00 -10.13
C LEU A 212 -9.31 -1.73 -9.62
N LYS A 213 -10.02 -1.83 -8.50
CA LYS A 213 -10.69 -0.67 -7.88
C LYS A 213 -10.23 -0.49 -6.46
N PHE A 214 -10.04 0.76 -6.09
CA PHE A 214 -9.64 1.20 -4.76
C PHE A 214 -10.65 2.25 -4.32
N THR A 215 -11.41 1.98 -3.26
CA THR A 215 -12.45 2.88 -2.77
C THR A 215 -12.15 3.30 -1.35
N VAL A 216 -12.00 4.61 -1.14
CA VAL A 216 -11.81 5.21 0.18
C VAL A 216 -13.15 5.30 0.90
N LEU A 217 -13.25 4.64 2.04
CA LEU A 217 -14.44 4.60 2.88
C LEU A 217 -14.44 5.74 3.91
N PRO A 218 -15.58 6.03 4.56
CA PRO A 218 -15.65 7.05 5.61
C PRO A 218 -14.58 6.86 6.67
N ALA A 219 -14.01 7.97 7.14
CA ALA A 219 -12.98 7.96 8.15
C ALA A 219 -13.54 7.61 9.53
N ILE A 220 -12.74 6.91 10.34
CA ILE A 220 -13.10 6.50 11.70
C ILE A 220 -12.19 7.25 12.67
N GLU A 221 -12.81 7.97 13.60
CA GLU A 221 -12.11 8.65 14.67
C GLU A 221 -11.67 7.66 15.75
N VAL A 222 -10.40 7.77 16.16
CA VAL A 222 -9.85 6.92 17.23
C VAL A 222 -10.46 7.32 18.57
N ASN A 223 -10.58 8.62 18.88
CA ASN A 223 -11.27 9.14 20.08
C ASN A 223 -10.93 8.41 21.40
N LYS A 224 -9.67 8.05 21.61
CA LYS A 224 -9.18 7.26 22.76
C LYS A 224 -9.80 5.85 22.90
N ARG A 225 -10.54 5.38 21.89
CA ARG A 225 -11.03 4.00 21.82
C ARG A 225 -9.86 3.03 21.70
N PRO A 226 -9.99 1.81 22.23
CA PRO A 226 -9.04 0.74 22.00
C PRO A 226 -8.79 0.53 20.49
N ALA A 227 -7.53 0.32 20.12
CA ALA A 227 -7.15 0.19 18.72
C ALA A 227 -7.80 -1.03 18.05
N ASP A 228 -8.08 -2.10 18.80
CA ASP A 228 -8.77 -3.28 18.29
C ASP A 228 -10.22 -3.00 17.91
N GLU A 229 -10.94 -2.15 18.65
CA GLU A 229 -12.30 -1.74 18.28
C GLU A 229 -12.32 -0.98 16.95
N VAL A 230 -11.45 0.02 16.82
CA VAL A 230 -11.37 0.86 15.61
C VAL A 230 -10.93 0.04 14.39
N VAL A 231 -10.03 -0.93 14.60
CA VAL A 231 -9.58 -1.83 13.53
C VAL A 231 -10.67 -2.82 13.12
N LYS A 232 -11.44 -3.36 14.07
CA LYS A 232 -12.60 -4.22 13.77
C LYS A 232 -13.69 -3.45 13.04
N GLU A 233 -13.92 -2.19 13.39
CA GLU A 233 -14.84 -1.32 12.65
C GLU A 233 -14.36 -1.11 11.21
N ALA A 234 -13.07 -0.80 11.01
CA ALA A 234 -12.50 -0.67 9.67
C ALA A 234 -12.58 -1.98 8.86
N GLU A 235 -12.36 -3.13 9.50
CA GLU A 235 -12.53 -4.45 8.88
C GLU A 235 -13.99 -4.68 8.45
N ALA A 236 -14.94 -4.40 9.34
CA ALA A 236 -16.37 -4.57 9.09
C ALA A 236 -16.85 -3.67 7.94
N GLU A 237 -16.43 -2.41 7.90
CA GLU A 237 -16.78 -1.49 6.82
C GLU A 237 -16.20 -1.93 5.47
N ILE A 238 -14.97 -2.45 5.44
CA ILE A 238 -14.37 -3.01 4.22
C ILE A 238 -15.13 -4.27 3.78
N LYS A 239 -15.42 -5.21 4.70
CA LYS A 239 -16.16 -6.44 4.37
C LYS A 239 -17.56 -6.13 3.86
N LYS A 240 -18.30 -5.25 4.53
CA LYS A 240 -19.63 -4.78 4.12
C LYS A 240 -19.60 -4.12 2.74
N PHE A 241 -18.63 -3.25 2.49
CA PHE A 241 -18.48 -2.63 1.16
C PHE A 241 -18.25 -3.67 0.06
N LEU A 242 -17.48 -4.72 0.37
CA LEU A 242 -17.18 -5.81 -0.56
C LEU A 242 -18.26 -6.90 -0.62
N GLY A 243 -19.33 -6.82 0.18
CA GLY A 243 -20.36 -7.85 0.28
C GLY A 243 -19.85 -9.17 0.88
N GLN A 244 -18.90 -9.09 1.81
CA GLN A 244 -18.24 -10.22 2.50
C GLN A 244 -18.57 -10.27 4.00
N ASP A 245 -19.64 -9.59 4.38
CA ASP A 245 -20.21 -9.47 5.72
C ASP A 245 -21.11 -10.65 6.13
N LEU A 246 -21.29 -11.63 5.24
CA LEU A 246 -22.00 -12.87 5.54
C LEU A 246 -21.06 -13.86 6.23
N ASP A 247 -21.44 -14.30 7.44
CA ASP A 247 -20.87 -15.47 8.09
C ASP A 247 -20.86 -16.66 7.12
N PRO A 248 -19.80 -17.49 7.10
CA PRO A 248 -19.92 -18.81 6.50
C PRO A 248 -20.94 -19.59 7.33
N LEU A 249 -22.09 -19.88 6.72
CA LEU A 249 -23.08 -20.88 7.19
C LEU A 249 -22.40 -22.17 7.64
#